data_AF-A0A353T5L0-F1
#
_entry.id   AF-A0A353T5L0-F1
#
_cell.length_a   1.000
_cell.length_b   1.000
_cell.length_c   1.000
_cell.angle_alpha   90.00
_cell.angle_beta   90.00
_cell.angle_gamma   90.00
#
_symmetry.space_group_name_H-M   'P 1'
#
loop_
_entity.id
_entity.type
_entity.pdbx_description
1 polymer ?
#
loop_
_entity_poly.entity_id
_entity_poly.type
_entity_poly.pdbx_seq_one_letter_code
_entity_poly.pdbx_strand_id
1 'polypeptide(L)'
;TGVGKTEVAKTLARVLFDTEDNVVRLDMSEYMEKFSVSRLVGAPPGYVGYEEGGQLTEAVRRKPYSVVLFDEIEKAHRDVFNILLQLLDDGRLTDSQGHVVDFKNTVIIMTSNIGSDILMDRLSGKGQIDEQTRNLVMNELKGHFRPEFLNRVDDIVLFKPLRKDEIRKIVDIQLRGLQKRLEDQEIKLIVSDEAKDQIVEKGFDPVYGARPIKRFIERYIETTLGRGIIKGEIGPRNTVELTTDNDQFTCRVLNVAQAAKEV
;
A
#
# COMPACT_ATOMS: atom_id res chain seq x y z
N THR A 1 11.16 0.04 -0.19
CA THR A 1 9.83 -0.32 -0.75
C THR A 1 9.01 -1.08 0.28
N GLY A 2 7.66 -1.09 0.20
CA GLY A 2 6.83 -1.98 1.03
C GLY A 2 6.73 -1.63 2.52
N VAL A 3 6.90 -0.35 2.87
CA VAL A 3 6.90 0.17 4.25
C VAL A 3 5.58 0.83 4.69
N GLY A 4 4.55 0.80 3.83
CA GLY A 4 3.21 1.32 4.14
C GLY A 4 2.82 2.66 3.50
N LYS A 5 3.63 3.23 2.60
CA LYS A 5 3.32 4.50 1.90
C LYS A 5 1.92 4.50 1.26
N THR A 6 1.62 3.49 0.45
CA THR A 6 0.30 3.31 -0.18
C THR A 6 -0.81 2.98 0.82
N GLU A 7 -0.48 2.27 1.91
CA GLU A 7 -1.46 1.86 2.94
C GLU A 7 -1.96 3.05 3.76
N VAL A 8 -1.10 4.05 3.98
CA VAL A 8 -1.50 5.33 4.58
C VAL A 8 -2.54 6.03 3.73
N ALA A 9 -2.39 6.06 2.40
CA ALA A 9 -3.37 6.68 1.51
C ALA A 9 -4.75 6.01 1.60
N LYS A 10 -4.78 4.67 1.59
CA LYS A 10 -6.04 3.91 1.75
C LYS A 10 -6.68 4.15 3.11
N THR A 11 -5.88 4.08 4.17
CA THR A 11 -6.35 4.32 5.53
C THR A 11 -6.89 5.74 5.68
N LEU A 12 -6.22 6.72 5.08
CA LEU A 12 -6.67 8.11 5.11
C LEU A 12 -7.99 8.28 4.37
N ALA A 13 -8.17 7.67 3.20
CA ALA A 13 -9.44 7.71 2.47
C ALA A 13 -10.58 7.09 3.30
N ARG A 14 -10.33 5.97 3.98
CA ARG A 14 -11.30 5.35 4.88
C ARG A 14 -11.65 6.26 6.07
N VAL A 15 -10.68 6.95 6.64
CA VAL A 15 -10.90 7.81 7.82
C VAL A 15 -11.59 9.13 7.47
N LEU A 16 -11.25 9.73 6.33
CA LEU A 16 -11.79 11.03 5.93
C LEU A 16 -13.10 10.92 5.15
N PHE A 17 -13.29 9.83 4.40
CA PHE A 17 -14.38 9.68 3.43
C PHE A 17 -15.18 8.38 3.62
N ASP A 18 -15.00 7.68 4.74
CA ASP A 18 -15.69 6.43 5.12
C ASP A 18 -15.54 5.26 4.12
N THR A 19 -14.68 5.38 3.10
CA THR A 19 -14.41 4.31 2.13
C THR A 19 -12.99 4.37 1.58
N GLU A 20 -12.38 3.19 1.40
CA GLU A 20 -11.09 3.04 0.70
C GLU A 20 -11.22 3.23 -0.82
N ASP A 21 -12.44 3.18 -1.36
CA ASP A 21 -12.71 3.33 -2.79
C ASP A 21 -12.55 4.79 -3.28
N ASN A 22 -12.43 5.74 -2.36
CA ASN A 22 -12.17 7.14 -2.66
C ASN A 22 -10.67 7.44 -2.75
N VAL A 23 -9.89 6.48 -3.23
CA VAL A 23 -8.49 6.65 -3.63
C VAL A 23 -8.40 6.66 -5.15
N VAL A 24 -7.95 7.78 -5.73
CA VAL A 24 -7.55 7.87 -7.14
C VAL A 24 -6.06 7.57 -7.20
N ARG A 25 -5.69 6.36 -7.61
CA ARG A 25 -4.28 5.94 -7.68
C ARG A 25 -3.76 6.01 -9.11
N LEU A 26 -2.60 6.66 -9.27
CA LEU A 26 -1.88 6.78 -10.53
C LEU A 26 -0.43 6.32 -10.33
N ASP A 27 0.00 5.34 -11.12
CA ASP A 27 1.40 4.88 -11.15
C ASP A 27 2.20 5.76 -12.10
N MET A 28 3.15 6.53 -11.57
CA MET A 28 3.94 7.48 -12.36
C MET A 28 4.93 6.82 -13.30
N SER A 29 5.18 5.52 -13.16
CA SER A 29 5.91 4.73 -14.17
C SER A 29 5.14 4.63 -15.49
N GLU A 30 3.81 4.74 -15.47
CA GLU A 30 3.02 4.81 -16.71
C GLU A 30 3.14 6.18 -17.40
N TYR A 31 3.73 7.18 -16.73
CA TYR A 31 3.84 8.55 -17.19
C TYR A 31 5.27 8.98 -17.50
N MET A 32 6.16 8.01 -17.76
CA MET A 32 7.59 8.24 -18.05
C MET A 32 7.83 8.94 -19.39
N GLU A 33 6.92 8.79 -20.35
CA GLU A 33 7.09 9.28 -21.73
C GLU A 33 6.22 10.52 -21.98
N LYS A 34 6.72 11.48 -22.77
CA LYS A 34 6.04 12.76 -22.99
C LYS A 34 4.59 12.62 -23.50
N PHE A 35 4.32 11.68 -24.41
CA PHE A 35 2.97 11.50 -24.95
C PHE A 35 1.98 10.93 -23.92
N SER A 36 2.47 10.15 -22.96
CA SER A 36 1.65 9.56 -21.90
C SER A 36 1.09 10.60 -20.92
N VAL A 37 1.74 11.77 -20.80
CA VAL A 37 1.32 12.90 -19.96
C VAL A 37 -0.06 13.40 -20.34
N SER A 38 -0.40 13.39 -21.63
CA SER A 38 -1.73 13.77 -22.10
C SER A 38 -2.84 12.90 -21.50
N ARG A 39 -2.56 11.64 -21.11
CA ARG A 39 -3.56 10.78 -20.48
C ARG A 39 -4.00 11.27 -19.09
N LEU A 40 -3.21 12.09 -18.39
CA LEU A 40 -3.61 12.65 -17.09
C LEU A 40 -4.78 13.63 -17.23
N VAL A 41 -4.71 14.51 -18.24
CA VAL A 41 -5.64 15.64 -18.42
C VAL A 41 -6.53 15.54 -19.65
N GLY A 42 -6.29 14.55 -20.50
CA GLY A 42 -7.00 14.30 -21.75
C GLY A 42 -6.13 14.60 -22.97
N ALA A 43 -6.38 13.87 -24.06
CA ALA A 43 -5.76 14.18 -25.35
C ALA A 43 -6.30 15.52 -25.89
N PRO A 44 -5.50 16.30 -26.64
CA PRO A 44 -5.99 17.53 -27.27
C PRO A 44 -6.98 17.24 -28.42
N PRO A 45 -7.79 18.23 -28.85
CA PRO A 45 -8.72 18.07 -29.97
C PRO A 45 -8.03 17.53 -31.23
N GLY A 46 -8.60 16.48 -31.83
CA GLY A 46 -8.07 15.85 -33.05
C GLY A 46 -7.15 14.64 -32.82
N TYR A 47 -6.91 14.23 -31.56
CA TYR A 47 -6.18 13.01 -31.22
C TYR A 47 -7.11 11.87 -30.78
N VAL A 48 -6.67 10.63 -30.95
CA VAL A 48 -7.40 9.44 -30.46
C VAL A 48 -7.50 9.51 -28.92
N GLY A 49 -8.70 9.26 -28.38
CA GLY A 49 -8.97 9.36 -26.93
C GLY A 49 -9.38 10.76 -26.46
N TYR A 50 -9.60 11.73 -27.37
CA TYR A 50 -10.08 13.07 -27.02
C TYR A 50 -11.38 13.06 -26.20
N GLU A 51 -12.33 12.18 -26.54
CA GLU A 51 -13.64 12.11 -25.87
C GLU A 51 -13.61 11.40 -24.49
N GLU A 52 -12.52 10.68 -24.17
CA GLU A 52 -12.43 9.90 -22.92
C GLU A 52 -12.05 10.76 -21.69
N GLY A 53 -11.63 12.01 -21.91
CA GLY A 53 -11.14 12.90 -20.86
C GLY A 53 -9.80 12.45 -20.27
N GLY A 54 -9.31 13.17 -19.25
CA GLY A 54 -8.10 12.80 -18.54
C GLY A 54 -8.37 11.82 -17.41
N GLN A 55 -7.49 10.85 -17.20
CA GLN A 55 -7.63 9.88 -16.11
C GLN A 55 -7.72 10.56 -14.74
N LEU A 56 -6.91 11.60 -14.50
CA LEU A 56 -6.92 12.33 -13.24
C LEU A 56 -8.13 13.28 -13.16
N THR A 57 -8.35 14.07 -14.22
CA THR A 57 -9.41 15.08 -14.26
C THR A 57 -10.80 14.45 -14.17
N GLU A 58 -11.06 13.36 -14.89
CA GLU A 58 -12.33 12.64 -14.85
C GLU A 58 -12.56 11.93 -13.51
N ALA A 59 -11.53 11.29 -12.95
CA ALA A 59 -11.65 10.59 -11.68
C ALA A 59 -12.04 11.56 -10.55
N VAL A 60 -11.39 12.72 -10.49
CA VAL A 60 -11.68 13.74 -9.47
C VAL A 60 -12.98 14.49 -9.76
N ARG A 61 -13.33 14.72 -11.03
CA ARG A 61 -14.65 15.27 -11.39
C ARG A 61 -15.80 14.37 -10.91
N ARG A 62 -15.63 13.04 -11.01
CA ARG A 62 -16.62 12.05 -10.51
C ARG A 62 -16.58 11.89 -8.99
N LYS A 63 -15.40 12.04 -8.37
CA LYS A 63 -15.18 11.92 -6.92
C LYS A 63 -14.38 13.11 -6.37
N PRO A 64 -15.03 14.28 -6.15
CA PRO A 64 -14.35 15.49 -5.71
C PRO A 64 -13.73 15.39 -4.30
N TYR A 65 -14.26 14.48 -3.49
CA TYR A 65 -13.76 14.16 -2.15
C TYR A 65 -12.97 12.85 -2.24
N SER A 66 -11.67 12.96 -2.45
CA SER A 66 -10.82 11.79 -2.67
C SER A 66 -9.38 12.01 -2.22
N VAL A 67 -8.68 10.91 -1.97
CA VAL A 67 -7.23 10.89 -1.84
C VAL A 67 -6.65 10.59 -3.21
N VAL A 68 -5.86 11.51 -3.76
CA VAL A 68 -5.15 11.29 -5.02
C VAL A 68 -3.73 10.82 -4.70
N LEU A 69 -3.40 9.60 -5.09
CA LEU A 69 -2.12 8.96 -4.84
C LEU A 69 -1.30 8.87 -6.13
N PHE A 70 -0.23 9.66 -6.22
CA PHE A 70 0.80 9.54 -7.24
C PHE A 70 1.92 8.62 -6.72
N ASP A 71 1.96 7.39 -7.20
CA ASP A 71 2.95 6.38 -6.77
C ASP A 71 4.23 6.50 -7.61
N GLU A 72 5.40 6.35 -6.99
CA GLU A 72 6.71 6.40 -7.64
C GLU A 72 6.96 7.69 -8.45
N ILE A 73 6.64 8.85 -7.85
CA ILE A 73 6.66 10.17 -8.50
C ILE A 73 7.98 10.52 -9.18
N GLU A 74 9.11 9.97 -8.72
CA GLU A 74 10.42 10.15 -9.35
C GLU A 74 10.50 9.59 -10.79
N LYS A 75 9.62 8.68 -11.17
CA LYS A 75 9.60 8.07 -12.51
C LYS A 75 8.86 8.92 -13.53
N ALA A 76 8.03 9.87 -13.09
CA ALA A 76 7.23 10.70 -13.98
C ALA A 76 8.08 11.52 -14.97
N HIS A 77 7.55 11.74 -16.17
CA HIS A 77 8.12 12.70 -17.11
C HIS A 77 8.08 14.12 -16.53
N ARG A 78 9.07 14.96 -16.90
CA ARG A 78 9.18 16.35 -16.41
C ARG A 78 7.90 17.18 -16.60
N ASP A 79 7.19 16.95 -17.69
CA ASP A 79 5.96 17.68 -18.02
C ASP A 79 4.80 17.36 -17.05
N VAL A 80 4.82 16.20 -16.37
CA VAL A 80 3.85 15.88 -15.30
C VAL A 80 3.99 16.87 -14.15
N PHE A 81 5.22 17.23 -13.78
CA PHE A 81 5.45 18.16 -12.67
C PHE A 81 4.91 19.56 -12.95
N ASN A 82 4.88 20.01 -14.21
CA ASN A 82 4.28 21.29 -14.58
C ASN A 82 2.76 21.29 -14.32
N ILE A 83 2.10 20.19 -14.65
CA ILE A 83 0.67 19.96 -14.37
C ILE A 83 0.43 19.92 -12.85
N LEU A 84 1.27 19.19 -12.11
CA LEU A 84 1.15 19.09 -10.66
C LEU A 84 1.43 20.42 -9.95
N LEU A 85 2.36 21.24 -10.43
CA LEU A 85 2.59 22.59 -9.90
C LEU A 85 1.34 23.45 -9.99
N GLN A 86 0.68 23.46 -11.15
CA GLN A 86 -0.60 24.18 -11.31
C GLN A 86 -1.66 23.66 -10.32
N LEU A 87 -1.77 22.34 -10.19
CA LEU A 87 -2.71 21.70 -9.28
C LEU A 87 -2.44 22.07 -7.82
N LEU A 88 -1.18 22.03 -7.38
CA LEU A 88 -0.78 22.34 -6.00
C LEU A 88 -0.90 23.84 -5.70
N ASP A 89 -0.75 24.71 -6.70
CA ASP A 89 -0.84 26.16 -6.53
C ASP A 89 -2.28 26.66 -6.46
N ASP A 90 -3.10 26.29 -7.46
CA ASP A 90 -4.46 26.84 -7.62
C ASP A 90 -5.55 25.94 -7.03
N GLY A 91 -5.21 24.70 -6.66
CA GLY A 91 -6.16 23.67 -6.26
C GLY A 91 -7.12 23.31 -7.41
N ARG A 92 -6.71 23.53 -8.66
CA ARG A 92 -7.54 23.34 -9.86
C ARG A 92 -6.70 22.85 -11.02
N LEU A 93 -7.33 22.10 -11.91
CA LEU A 93 -6.70 21.66 -13.15
C LEU A 93 -7.66 21.80 -14.32
N THR A 94 -7.17 22.32 -15.43
CA THR A 94 -7.96 22.42 -16.67
C THR A 94 -7.66 21.22 -17.55
N ASP A 95 -8.70 20.50 -17.96
CA ASP A 95 -8.57 19.39 -18.91
C ASP A 95 -8.28 19.89 -20.34
N SER A 96 -7.97 18.98 -21.26
CA SER A 96 -7.68 19.32 -22.65
C SER A 96 -8.89 19.86 -23.44
N GLN A 97 -10.10 19.74 -22.89
CA GLN A 97 -11.34 20.27 -23.46
C GLN A 97 -11.69 21.66 -22.90
N GLY A 98 -10.92 22.17 -21.92
CA GLY A 98 -11.12 23.46 -21.29
C GLY A 98 -12.00 23.42 -20.03
N HIS A 99 -12.40 22.24 -19.55
CA HIS A 99 -13.14 22.13 -18.29
C HIS A 99 -12.20 22.25 -17.10
N VAL A 100 -12.59 23.09 -16.14
CA VAL A 100 -11.85 23.26 -14.89
C VAL A 100 -12.36 22.27 -13.85
N VAL A 101 -11.48 21.43 -13.33
CA VAL A 101 -11.74 20.47 -12.25
C VAL A 101 -11.17 21.02 -10.94
N ASP A 102 -11.97 20.94 -9.87
CA ASP A 102 -11.61 21.43 -8.53
C ASP A 102 -10.98 20.32 -7.68
N PHE A 103 -9.81 20.59 -7.12
CA PHE A 103 -9.01 19.69 -6.26
C PHE A 103 -8.97 20.16 -4.80
N LYS A 104 -9.64 21.26 -4.43
CA LYS A 104 -9.58 21.83 -3.07
C LYS A 104 -10.11 20.91 -1.97
N ASN A 105 -10.92 19.92 -2.33
CA ASN A 105 -11.46 18.90 -1.41
C ASN A 105 -10.75 17.55 -1.54
N THR A 106 -9.57 17.52 -2.18
CA THR A 106 -8.75 16.32 -2.33
C THR A 106 -7.53 16.37 -1.41
N VAL A 107 -7.07 15.20 -0.98
CA VAL A 107 -5.76 15.07 -0.34
C VAL A 107 -4.79 14.50 -1.36
N ILE A 108 -3.72 15.24 -1.67
CA ILE A 108 -2.70 14.80 -2.61
C ILE A 108 -1.58 14.10 -1.86
N ILE A 109 -1.31 12.84 -2.20
CA ILE A 109 -0.21 12.06 -1.67
C ILE A 109 0.70 11.66 -2.83
N MET A 110 1.99 11.89 -2.64
CA MET A 110 3.03 11.46 -3.58
C MET A 110 3.96 10.50 -2.84
N THR A 111 4.18 9.32 -3.41
CA THR A 111 5.17 8.39 -2.88
C THR A 111 6.43 8.47 -3.73
N SER A 112 7.59 8.34 -3.09
CA SER A 112 8.86 8.23 -3.78
C SER A 112 9.76 7.21 -3.10
N ASN A 113 10.56 6.45 -3.85
CA ASN A 113 11.57 5.57 -3.29
C ASN A 113 12.94 6.24 -3.11
N ILE A 114 13.10 7.52 -3.46
CA ILE A 114 14.33 8.29 -3.24
C ILE A 114 14.74 8.27 -1.75
N GLY A 115 16.03 8.10 -1.48
CA GLY A 115 16.57 8.03 -0.12
C GLY A 115 16.21 6.76 0.66
N SER A 116 15.59 5.76 0.04
CA SER A 116 15.27 4.49 0.71
C SER A 116 16.55 3.77 1.17
N ASP A 117 17.61 3.78 0.36
CA ASP A 117 18.88 3.11 0.67
C ASP A 117 19.57 3.79 1.87
N ILE A 118 19.57 5.13 1.90
CA ILE A 118 20.08 5.91 3.03
C ILE A 118 19.35 5.55 4.32
N LEU A 119 18.01 5.46 4.26
CA LEU A 119 17.18 5.10 5.40
C LEU A 119 17.45 3.65 5.84
N MET A 120 17.63 2.71 4.91
CA MET A 120 17.96 1.32 5.24
C MET A 120 19.33 1.22 5.91
N ASP A 121 20.36 1.83 5.35
CA ASP A 121 21.74 1.73 5.85
C ASP A 121 21.89 2.40 7.23
N ARG A 122 21.33 3.60 7.41
CA ARG A 122 21.51 4.39 8.64
C ARG A 122 20.65 3.90 9.79
N LEU A 123 19.50 3.28 9.51
CA LEU A 123 18.55 2.82 10.52
C LEU A 123 18.67 1.33 10.83
N SER A 124 19.55 0.60 10.13
CA SER A 124 19.93 -0.77 10.46
C SER A 124 20.50 -0.82 11.89
N GLY A 125 19.63 -1.13 12.86
CA GLY A 125 19.95 -1.19 14.29
C GLY A 125 19.59 0.04 15.13
N LYS A 126 19.20 1.17 14.52
CA LYS A 126 18.76 2.40 15.22
C LYS A 126 17.34 2.78 14.79
N GLY A 127 16.38 2.73 15.72
CA GLY A 127 14.95 2.92 15.42
C GLY A 127 14.50 4.38 15.18
N GLN A 128 15.41 5.36 15.12
CA GLN A 128 15.07 6.78 14.99
C GLN A 128 15.83 7.44 13.85
N ILE A 129 15.11 8.25 13.07
CA ILE A 129 15.69 9.10 12.03
C ILE A 129 16.29 10.31 12.73
N ASP A 130 17.62 10.34 12.82
CA ASP A 130 18.34 11.51 13.29
C ASP A 130 18.35 12.64 12.24
N GLU A 131 18.72 13.85 12.67
CA GLU A 131 18.74 15.03 11.82
C GLU A 131 19.73 14.89 10.65
N GLN A 132 20.85 14.21 10.88
CA GLN A 132 21.84 13.94 9.83
C GLN A 132 21.25 13.06 8.71
N THR A 133 20.56 11.99 9.07
CA THR A 133 19.89 11.08 8.11
C THR A 133 18.80 11.81 7.37
N ARG A 134 17.98 12.61 8.07
CA ARG A 134 16.97 13.46 7.42
C ARG A 134 17.61 14.40 6.40
N ASN A 135 18.69 15.10 6.76
CA ASN A 135 19.37 16.04 5.86
C ASN A 135 19.94 15.35 4.62
N LEU A 136 20.48 14.14 4.75
CA LEU A 136 20.96 13.35 3.61
C LEU A 136 19.83 13.00 2.63
N VAL A 137 18.70 12.49 3.14
CA VAL A 137 17.52 12.18 2.31
C VAL A 137 16.96 13.44 1.64
N MET A 138 16.86 14.54 2.39
CA MET A 138 16.39 15.82 1.85
C MET A 138 17.30 16.39 0.76
N ASN A 139 18.61 16.19 0.86
CA ASN A 139 19.55 16.59 -0.18
C ASN A 139 19.38 15.76 -1.45
N GLU A 140 19.13 14.45 -1.33
CA GLU A 140 18.85 13.59 -2.47
C GLU A 140 17.54 14.00 -3.17
N LEU A 141 16.49 14.27 -2.40
CA LEU A 141 15.22 14.80 -2.91
C LEU A 141 15.40 16.12 -3.67
N LYS A 142 16.19 17.06 -3.13
CA LYS A 142 16.52 18.35 -3.81
C LYS A 142 17.37 18.17 -5.06
N GLY A 143 18.15 17.08 -5.14
CA GLY A 143 18.89 16.73 -6.35
C GLY A 143 17.98 16.23 -7.47
N HIS A 144 16.86 15.59 -7.12
CA HIS A 144 15.92 15.03 -8.08
C HIS A 144 14.79 15.99 -8.47
N PHE A 145 14.19 16.66 -7.49
CA PHE A 145 13.07 17.58 -7.67
C PHE A 145 13.52 19.04 -7.58
N ARG A 146 12.89 19.89 -8.39
CA ARG A 146 13.14 21.33 -8.34
C ARG A 146 12.64 21.90 -7.01
N PRO A 147 13.33 22.89 -6.40
CA PRO A 147 12.90 23.51 -5.16
C PRO A 147 11.48 24.08 -5.23
N GLU A 148 11.09 24.64 -6.39
CA GLU A 148 9.74 25.17 -6.60
C GLU A 148 8.64 24.12 -6.37
N PHE A 149 8.86 22.86 -6.77
CA PHE A 149 7.92 21.78 -6.55
C PHE A 149 7.88 21.34 -5.08
N LEU A 150 9.05 21.16 -4.46
CA LEU A 150 9.13 20.76 -3.05
C LEU A 150 8.52 21.82 -2.12
N ASN A 151 8.63 23.11 -2.46
CA ASN A 151 8.04 24.20 -1.70
C ASN A 151 6.50 24.25 -1.77
N ARG A 152 5.86 23.48 -2.68
CA ARG A 152 4.40 23.33 -2.76
C ARG A 152 3.88 22.09 -2.03
N VAL A 153 4.78 21.28 -1.49
CA VAL A 153 4.41 20.13 -0.67
C VAL A 153 4.32 20.61 0.78
N ASP A 154 3.15 20.46 1.39
CA ASP A 154 2.92 20.89 2.78
C ASP A 154 3.86 20.19 3.77
N ASP A 155 4.01 18.87 3.62
CA ASP A 155 4.83 18.04 4.50
C ASP A 155 5.50 16.88 3.77
N ILE A 156 6.75 16.58 4.16
CA ILE A 156 7.53 15.44 3.65
C ILE A 156 7.73 14.42 4.77
N VAL A 157 7.06 13.27 4.61
CA VAL A 157 7.07 12.20 5.62
C VAL A 157 8.08 11.11 5.25
N LEU A 158 9.06 10.89 6.13
CA LEU A 158 10.06 9.83 5.97
C LEU A 158 9.57 8.54 6.62
N PHE A 159 9.44 7.47 5.83
CA PHE A 159 9.04 6.15 6.30
C PHE A 159 10.27 5.35 6.73
N LYS A 160 10.27 4.88 7.98
CA LYS A 160 11.32 4.02 8.50
C LYS A 160 11.22 2.61 7.88
N PRO A 161 12.35 1.91 7.72
CA PRO A 161 12.34 0.47 7.48
C PRO A 161 11.57 -0.24 8.60
N LEU A 162 10.84 -1.28 8.23
CA LEU A 162 10.02 -2.05 9.17
C LEU A 162 10.89 -2.97 10.01
N ARG A 163 10.67 -2.98 11.33
CA ARG A 163 11.31 -3.92 12.27
C ARG A 163 10.54 -5.22 12.35
N LYS A 164 11.20 -6.31 12.79
CA LYS A 164 10.57 -7.64 12.90
C LYS A 164 9.29 -7.64 13.76
N ASP A 165 9.27 -6.88 14.85
CA ASP A 165 8.09 -6.73 15.72
C ASP A 165 6.93 -6.01 15.02
N GLU A 166 7.23 -5.03 14.16
CA GLU A 166 6.24 -4.34 13.34
C GLU A 166 5.74 -5.25 12.21
N ILE A 167 6.61 -6.05 11.61
CA ILE A 167 6.23 -7.08 10.61
C ILE A 167 5.29 -8.11 11.24
N ARG A 168 5.54 -8.56 12.48
CA ARG A 168 4.62 -9.47 13.18
C ARG A 168 3.21 -8.89 13.28
N LYS A 169 3.08 -7.61 13.63
CA LYS A 169 1.76 -6.93 13.65
C LYS A 169 1.12 -6.86 12.26
N ILE A 170 1.93 -6.71 11.21
CA ILE A 170 1.43 -6.76 9.83
C ILE A 170 0.96 -8.17 9.47
N VAL A 171 1.65 -9.22 9.90
CA VAL A 171 1.19 -10.60 9.76
C VAL A 171 -0.17 -10.77 10.42
N ASP A 172 -0.38 -10.26 11.63
CA ASP A 172 -1.68 -10.28 12.30
C ASP A 172 -2.78 -9.54 11.51
N ILE A 173 -2.46 -8.38 10.91
CA ILE A 173 -3.41 -7.65 10.04
C ILE A 173 -3.79 -8.50 8.82
N GLN A 174 -2.82 -9.11 8.13
CA GLN A 174 -3.08 -9.93 6.95
C GLN A 174 -3.86 -11.20 7.29
N LEU A 175 -3.51 -11.87 8.38
CA LEU A 175 -4.21 -13.06 8.86
C LEU A 175 -5.66 -12.77 9.24
N ARG A 176 -5.97 -11.60 9.80
CA ARG A 176 -7.37 -11.21 10.08
C ARG A 176 -8.26 -11.23 8.83
N GLY A 177 -7.74 -10.81 7.68
CA GLY A 177 -8.48 -10.88 6.42
C GLY A 177 -8.78 -12.32 5.98
N LEU A 178 -7.85 -13.24 6.23
CA LEU A 178 -8.06 -14.67 6.00
C LEU A 178 -9.04 -15.28 7.02
N GLN A 179 -8.87 -14.97 8.30
CA GLN A 179 -9.76 -15.42 9.37
C GLN A 179 -11.21 -15.02 9.10
N LYS A 180 -11.45 -13.78 8.65
CA LYS A 180 -12.79 -13.30 8.29
C LYS A 180 -13.41 -14.12 7.15
N ARG A 181 -12.66 -14.41 6.09
CA ARG A 181 -13.15 -15.24 4.97
C ARG A 181 -13.49 -16.68 5.40
N LEU A 182 -12.75 -17.24 6.34
CA LEU A 182 -13.02 -18.57 6.89
C LEU A 182 -14.22 -18.55 7.85
N GLU A 183 -14.38 -17.47 8.60
CA GLU A 183 -15.54 -17.27 9.48
C GLU A 183 -16.85 -17.21 8.69
N ASP A 184 -16.84 -16.60 7.50
CA ASP A 184 -17.98 -16.64 6.56
C ASP A 184 -18.34 -18.08 6.12
N GLN A 185 -17.42 -19.05 6.28
CA GLN A 185 -17.64 -20.49 6.05
C GLN A 185 -17.85 -21.29 7.35
N GLU A 186 -18.12 -20.61 8.47
CA GLU A 186 -18.22 -21.17 9.82
C GLU A 186 -16.93 -21.84 10.32
N ILE A 187 -15.76 -21.53 9.76
CA ILE A 187 -14.47 -22.08 10.16
C ILE A 187 -13.72 -21.05 11.01
N LYS A 188 -13.41 -21.40 12.26
CA LYS A 188 -12.61 -20.53 13.13
C LYS A 188 -11.13 -20.87 12.98
N LEU A 189 -10.32 -19.93 12.50
CA LEU A 189 -8.86 -20.08 12.42
C LEU A 189 -8.16 -19.40 13.60
N ILE A 190 -7.34 -20.17 14.32
CA ILE A 190 -6.38 -19.71 15.32
C ILE A 190 -4.98 -19.92 14.74
N VAL A 191 -4.09 -18.95 14.90
CA VAL A 191 -2.70 -19.04 14.42
C VAL A 191 -1.77 -18.95 15.61
N SER A 192 -0.97 -20.00 15.82
CA SER A 192 -0.02 -20.08 16.93
C SER A 192 1.09 -19.04 16.78
N ASP A 193 1.73 -18.69 17.90
CA ASP A 193 2.79 -17.69 17.89
C ASP A 193 4.02 -18.17 17.10
N GLU A 194 4.31 -19.47 17.13
CA GLU A 194 5.37 -20.11 16.36
C GLU A 194 5.10 -20.01 14.85
N ALA A 195 3.84 -20.19 14.42
CA ALA A 195 3.46 -20.01 13.03
C ALA A 195 3.63 -18.55 12.58
N LYS A 196 3.28 -17.59 13.44
CA LYS A 196 3.50 -16.16 13.14
C LYS A 196 4.98 -15.84 13.02
N ASP A 197 5.81 -16.32 13.96
CA ASP A 197 7.26 -16.14 13.90
C ASP A 197 7.84 -16.72 12.61
N GLN A 198 7.41 -17.92 12.23
CA GLN A 198 7.90 -18.54 11.01
C GLN A 198 7.43 -17.82 9.74
N ILE A 199 6.24 -17.24 9.72
CA ILE A 199 5.79 -16.36 8.62
C ILE A 199 6.66 -15.12 8.53
N VAL A 200 7.00 -14.49 9.67
CA VAL A 200 7.91 -13.33 9.69
C VAL A 200 9.28 -13.74 9.16
N GLU A 201 9.85 -14.84 9.65
CA GLU A 201 11.20 -15.27 9.28
C GLU A 201 11.32 -15.65 7.79
N LYS A 202 10.34 -16.39 7.25
CA LYS A 202 10.37 -16.88 5.87
C LYS A 202 9.76 -15.92 4.85
N GLY A 203 8.89 -15.02 5.29
CA GLY A 203 8.13 -14.12 4.42
C GLY A 203 8.61 -12.67 4.44
N PHE A 204 9.47 -12.27 5.38
CA PHE A 204 10.02 -10.92 5.43
C PHE A 204 11.27 -10.79 4.57
N ASP A 205 11.33 -9.72 3.79
CA ASP A 205 12.53 -9.30 3.08
C ASP A 205 12.85 -7.85 3.47
N PRO A 206 14.05 -7.56 4.02
CA PRO A 206 14.41 -6.20 4.40
C PRO A 206 14.35 -5.18 3.26
N VAL A 207 14.62 -5.60 2.01
CA VAL A 207 14.61 -4.73 0.82
C VAL A 207 13.17 -4.47 0.36
N TYR A 208 12.33 -5.50 0.36
CA TYR A 208 10.94 -5.39 -0.12
C TYR A 208 9.91 -5.09 0.99
N GLY A 209 10.35 -4.99 2.24
CA GLY A 209 9.50 -4.72 3.40
C GLY A 209 8.46 -5.82 3.63
N ALA A 210 7.24 -5.44 4.00
CA ALA A 210 6.16 -6.39 4.25
C ALA A 210 5.48 -6.92 2.97
N ARG A 211 5.88 -6.45 1.78
CA ARG A 211 5.23 -6.81 0.51
C ARG A 211 5.18 -8.33 0.25
N PRO A 212 6.23 -9.12 0.54
CA PRO A 212 6.20 -10.56 0.29
C PRO A 212 5.31 -11.34 1.29
N ILE A 213 5.01 -10.77 2.47
CA ILE A 213 4.21 -11.43 3.52
C ILE A 213 2.84 -11.86 3.01
N LYS A 214 2.12 -10.98 2.31
CA LYS A 214 0.80 -11.31 1.76
C LYS A 214 0.87 -12.51 0.81
N ARG A 215 1.82 -12.48 -0.15
CA ARG A 215 2.03 -13.59 -1.09
C ARG A 215 2.45 -14.88 -0.39
N PHE A 216 3.24 -14.77 0.67
CA PHE A 216 3.64 -15.92 1.48
C PHE A 216 2.43 -16.56 2.16
N ILE A 217 1.56 -15.76 2.78
CA ILE A 217 0.31 -16.23 3.40
C ILE A 217 -0.57 -16.91 2.35
N GLU A 218 -0.81 -16.26 1.21
CA GLU A 218 -1.60 -16.84 0.10
C GLU A 218 -1.00 -18.17 -0.38
N ARG A 219 0.31 -18.23 -0.61
CA ARG A 219 0.95 -19.41 -1.20
C ARG A 219 1.06 -20.59 -0.24
N TYR A 220 1.42 -20.35 1.01
CA TYR A 220 1.75 -21.42 1.95
C TYR A 220 0.62 -21.69 2.94
N ILE A 221 -0.01 -20.65 3.46
CA ILE A 221 -1.03 -20.78 4.50
C ILE A 221 -2.38 -21.10 3.90
N GLU A 222 -2.84 -20.29 2.93
CA GLU A 222 -4.13 -20.56 2.27
C GLU A 222 -4.12 -21.88 1.51
N THR A 223 -3.00 -22.24 0.86
CA THR A 223 -2.87 -23.55 0.21
C THR A 223 -2.98 -24.71 1.20
N THR A 224 -2.35 -24.60 2.38
CA THR A 224 -2.43 -25.64 3.42
C THR A 224 -3.86 -25.81 3.92
N LEU A 225 -4.53 -24.70 4.24
CA LEU A 225 -5.93 -24.68 4.67
C LEU A 225 -6.87 -25.22 3.57
N GLY A 226 -6.70 -24.74 2.35
CA GLY A 226 -7.51 -25.15 1.20
C GLY A 226 -7.39 -26.65 0.90
N ARG A 227 -6.19 -27.24 1.03
CA ARG A 227 -6.01 -28.70 0.91
C ARG A 227 -6.77 -29.46 1.99
N GLY A 228 -6.72 -29.00 3.25
CA GLY A 228 -7.48 -29.60 4.34
C GLY A 228 -8.99 -29.53 4.12
N ILE A 229 -9.48 -28.41 3.58
CA ILE A 229 -10.91 -28.24 3.21
C ILE A 229 -11.31 -29.19 2.09
N ILE A 230 -10.52 -29.27 1.00
CA ILE A 230 -10.82 -30.15 -0.14
C ILE A 230 -10.82 -31.63 0.25
N LYS A 231 -9.93 -32.03 1.17
CA LYS A 231 -9.89 -33.40 1.70
C LYS A 231 -11.03 -33.72 2.67
N GLY A 232 -11.79 -32.71 3.12
CA GLY A 232 -12.81 -32.86 4.16
C GLY A 232 -12.25 -32.98 5.58
N GLU A 233 -10.95 -32.70 5.78
CA GLU A 233 -10.31 -32.69 7.09
C GLU A 233 -10.67 -31.42 7.90
N ILE A 234 -10.96 -30.33 7.19
CA ILE A 234 -11.42 -29.06 7.76
C ILE A 234 -12.80 -28.76 7.19
N GLY A 235 -13.78 -28.48 8.06
CA GLY A 235 -15.13 -28.13 7.63
C GLY A 235 -15.83 -27.15 8.56
N PRO A 236 -17.10 -26.80 8.25
CA PRO A 236 -17.91 -25.89 9.04
C PRO A 236 -17.92 -26.27 10.53
N ARG A 237 -17.92 -25.25 11.39
CA ARG A 237 -17.91 -25.34 12.87
C ARG A 237 -16.63 -25.90 13.48
N ASN A 238 -15.61 -26.17 12.67
CA ASN A 238 -14.29 -26.53 13.19
C ASN A 238 -13.56 -25.30 13.71
N THR A 239 -12.84 -25.47 14.81
CA THR A 239 -11.76 -24.56 15.17
C THR A 239 -10.46 -25.19 14.70
N VAL A 240 -9.75 -24.52 13.80
CA VAL A 240 -8.49 -24.97 13.22
C VAL A 240 -7.37 -24.15 13.82
N GLU A 241 -6.36 -24.82 14.33
CA GLU A 241 -5.09 -24.22 14.70
C GLU A 241 -4.09 -24.39 13.56
N LEU A 242 -3.55 -23.28 13.07
CA LEU A 242 -2.37 -23.24 12.23
C LEU A 242 -1.14 -23.17 13.12
N THR A 243 -0.29 -24.18 13.04
CA THR A 243 0.97 -24.29 13.79
C THR A 243 2.09 -24.77 12.86
N THR A 244 3.26 -25.01 13.43
CA THR A 244 4.46 -25.45 12.70
C THR A 244 4.95 -26.78 13.27
N ASP A 245 5.35 -27.69 12.40
CA ASP A 245 5.98 -28.96 12.76
C ASP A 245 7.15 -29.22 11.82
N ASN A 246 8.35 -29.46 12.38
CA ASN A 246 9.59 -29.63 11.61
C ASN A 246 9.77 -28.60 10.48
N ASP A 247 9.58 -27.33 10.83
CA ASP A 247 9.64 -26.19 9.91
C ASP A 247 8.57 -26.15 8.79
N GLN A 248 7.51 -26.96 8.86
CA GLN A 248 6.40 -26.94 7.93
C GLN A 248 5.11 -26.47 8.59
N PHE A 249 4.33 -25.66 7.86
CA PHE A 249 3.01 -25.25 8.33
C PHE A 249 2.05 -26.44 8.31
N THR A 250 1.37 -26.65 9.42
CA THR A 250 0.37 -27.73 9.57
C THR A 250 -0.90 -27.17 10.20
N CYS A 251 -2.04 -27.79 9.88
CA CYS A 251 -3.33 -27.45 10.43
C CYS A 251 -3.83 -28.59 11.31
N ARG A 252 -4.31 -28.27 12.51
CA ARG A 252 -4.90 -29.22 13.45
C ARG A 252 -6.30 -28.77 13.80
N VAL A 253 -7.29 -29.66 13.66
CA VAL A 253 -8.65 -29.37 14.13
C VAL A 253 -8.70 -29.59 15.64
N LEU A 254 -9.06 -28.54 16.37
CA LEU A 254 -9.24 -28.59 17.81
C LEU A 254 -10.63 -29.16 18.12
N ASN A 255 -10.66 -30.30 18.79
CA ASN A 255 -11.92 -30.90 19.26
C ASN A 255 -12.45 -30.11 20.45
N VAL A 256 -13.53 -29.36 20.24
CA VAL A 256 -14.20 -28.55 21.28
C VAL A 256 -14.79 -29.40 22.43
N ALA A 257 -14.82 -30.74 22.29
CA ALA A 257 -15.41 -31.67 23.25
C ALA A 257 -14.58 -31.94 24.52
N GLN A 258 -13.34 -31.44 24.64
CA GLN A 258 -12.49 -31.71 25.83
C GLN A 258 -12.30 -30.52 26.79
N ALA A 259 -12.64 -29.30 26.40
CA ALA A 259 -12.43 -28.11 27.27
C ALA A 259 -13.53 -27.91 28.34
N ALA A 260 -14.64 -28.66 28.28
CA ALA A 260 -15.75 -28.53 29.25
C ALA A 260 -15.72 -29.59 30.37
N LYS A 261 -14.62 -30.34 30.53
CA LYS A 261 -14.47 -31.37 31.58
C LYS A 261 -13.45 -31.03 32.68
N GLU A 262 -12.84 -29.84 32.64
CA GLU A 262 -11.88 -29.39 33.65
C GLU A 262 -12.26 -28.05 34.31
N VAL A 263 -13.56 -27.81 34.50
CA VAL A 263 -14.07 -26.79 35.44
C VAL A 263 -15.01 -27.46 36.44
#